data_AF-A0A816ZYW7-F1
#
_entry.id   AF-A0A816ZYW7-F1
#
_cell.length_a   1.000
_cell.length_b   1.000
_cell.length_c   1.000
_cell.angle_alpha   90.00
_cell.angle_beta   90.00
_cell.angle_gamma   90.00
#
_symmetry.space_group_name_H-M   'P 1'
#
loop_
_entity.id
_entity.type
_entity.pdbx_description
1 polymer ?
#
loop_
_entity_poly.entity_id
_entity_poly.type
_entity_poly.pdbx_seq_one_letter_code
_entity_poly.pdbx_strand_id
1 'polypeptide(L)'
;MSCLIASEARKTLYTLIDEVAINHEPTLIKGKRNTAVLISVEDWKDIQETLLVASNKKLSDSLIKGSSTPYSECSTELDYCLRLLALIKQDPLKSPPPYKKGAYVGMYSRRINFQHRLFYEIDEQNKRIKVLRMWSHYGDN
;
A
#
# COMPACT_ATOMS: atom_id res chain seq x y z
N MET A 1 -13.53 10.67 0.64
CA MET A 1 -13.17 11.76 -0.31
C MET A 1 -14.00 13.01 -0.04
N SER A 2 -13.41 13.97 0.66
CA SER A 2 -14.00 15.27 1.02
C SER A 2 -13.70 16.33 -0.04
N CYS A 3 -14.51 17.40 -0.10
CA CYS A 3 -14.34 18.50 -1.04
C CYS A 3 -14.44 19.83 -0.30
N LEU A 4 -13.41 20.67 -0.42
CA LEU A 4 -13.28 21.95 0.28
C LEU A 4 -13.06 23.09 -0.71
N ILE A 5 -13.48 24.30 -0.34
CA ILE A 5 -13.12 25.50 -1.12
C ILE A 5 -11.70 25.93 -0.72
N ALA A 6 -10.92 26.47 -1.66
CA ALA A 6 -9.53 26.88 -1.43
C ALA A 6 -9.33 27.85 -0.26
N SER A 7 -10.34 28.69 0.05
CA SER A 7 -10.32 29.59 1.21
C SER A 7 -10.44 28.86 2.54
N GLU A 8 -11.18 27.75 2.58
CA GLU A 8 -11.34 26.90 3.77
C GLU A 8 -10.10 26.04 3.95
N ALA A 9 -9.65 25.39 2.87
CA ALA A 9 -8.45 24.56 2.87
C ALA A 9 -7.21 25.34 3.32
N ARG A 10 -7.11 26.63 2.99
CA ARG A 10 -6.02 27.50 3.46
C ARG A 10 -6.00 27.65 4.99
N LYS A 11 -7.16 27.73 5.63
CA LYS A 11 -7.27 27.91 7.09
C LYS A 11 -6.84 26.66 7.85
N THR A 12 -7.00 25.49 7.24
CA THR A 12 -6.78 24.18 7.87
C THR A 12 -5.68 23.37 7.18
N LEU A 13 -4.79 24.01 6.40
CA LEU A 13 -3.88 23.31 5.49
C LEU A 13 -2.98 22.28 6.20
N TYR A 14 -2.41 22.62 7.36
CA TYR A 14 -1.55 21.71 8.11
C TYR A 14 -2.33 20.48 8.60
N THR A 15 -3.52 20.69 9.17
CA THR A 15 -4.41 19.59 9.58
C THR A 15 -4.79 18.71 8.40
N LEU A 16 -5.11 19.30 7.25
CA LEU A 16 -5.42 18.53 6.04
C LEU A 16 -4.24 17.68 5.57
N ILE A 17 -3.00 18.20 5.66
CA ILE A 17 -1.79 17.41 5.33
C ILE A 17 -1.67 16.20 6.24
N ASP A 18 -1.87 16.37 7.55
CA ASP A 18 -1.79 15.27 8.51
C ASP A 18 -2.92 14.24 8.29
N GLU A 19 -4.15 14.72 8.06
CA GLU A 19 -5.31 13.87 7.80
C GLU A 19 -5.15 13.02 6.53
N VAL A 20 -4.69 13.60 5.43
CA VAL A 20 -4.48 12.82 4.19
C VAL A 20 -3.33 11.83 4.34
N ALA A 21 -2.31 12.15 5.15
CA ALA A 21 -1.19 11.25 5.42
C ALA A 21 -1.58 10.08 6.34
N ILE A 22 -2.42 10.33 7.34
CA ILE A 22 -2.85 9.30 8.32
C ILE A 22 -3.95 8.42 7.74
N ASN A 23 -4.97 9.03 7.15
CA ASN A 23 -6.16 8.30 6.71
C ASN A 23 -6.01 7.71 5.30
N HIS A 24 -4.99 8.14 4.55
CA HIS A 24 -4.78 7.76 3.15
C HIS A 24 -6.00 8.06 2.26
N GLU A 25 -6.73 9.12 2.59
CA GLU A 25 -7.87 9.60 1.82
C GLU A 25 -7.52 10.90 1.08
N PRO A 26 -7.74 10.97 -0.25
CA PRO A 26 -7.56 12.21 -0.99
C PRO A 26 -8.63 13.26 -0.63
N THR A 27 -8.24 14.53 -0.64
CA THR A 27 -9.14 15.68 -0.47
C THR A 27 -9.16 16.54 -1.74
N LEU A 28 -10.34 16.90 -2.25
CA LEU A 28 -10.44 17.88 -3.33
C LEU A 28 -10.43 19.30 -2.79
N ILE A 29 -9.68 20.18 -3.46
CA ILE A 29 -9.63 21.61 -3.17
C ILE A 29 -10.11 22.37 -4.40
N LYS A 30 -11.31 22.95 -4.31
CA LYS A 30 -11.93 23.75 -5.37
C LYS A 30 -11.49 25.21 -5.27
N GLY A 31 -10.76 25.68 -6.27
CA GLY A 31 -10.49 27.09 -6.49
C GLY A 31 -11.57 27.74 -7.37
N LYS A 32 -11.40 29.04 -7.66
CA LYS A 32 -12.33 29.79 -8.52
C LYS A 32 -12.34 29.32 -9.98
N ARG A 33 -11.23 28.78 -10.47
CA ARG A 33 -11.04 28.38 -11.88
C ARG A 33 -10.72 26.90 -12.06
N ASN A 34 -10.00 26.32 -11.10
CA ASN A 34 -9.46 24.97 -11.17
C ASN A 34 -9.73 24.22 -9.87
N THR A 35 -9.70 22.90 -9.93
CA THR A 35 -9.76 22.01 -8.78
C THR A 35 -8.46 21.22 -8.69
N ALA A 36 -7.91 21.08 -7.49
CA ALA A 36 -6.74 20.26 -7.22
C ALA A 36 -7.11 19.12 -6.28
N VAL A 37 -6.29 18.07 -6.24
CA VAL A 37 -6.40 16.98 -5.26
C VAL A 37 -5.18 17.03 -4.37
N LEU A 38 -5.40 17.06 -3.05
CA LEU A 38 -4.38 16.88 -2.04
C LEU A 38 -4.30 15.40 -1.67
N ILE A 39 -3.11 14.83 -1.77
CA ILE A 39 -2.79 13.45 -1.39
C ILE A 39 -1.47 13.44 -0.62
N SER A 40 -1.27 12.41 0.21
CA SER A 40 0.01 12.23 0.87
C SER A 40 1.12 11.91 -0.14
N VAL A 41 2.36 12.23 0.22
CA VAL A 41 3.53 11.88 -0.61
C VAL A 41 3.67 10.37 -0.76
N GLU A 42 3.26 9.60 0.26
CA GLU A 42 3.26 8.14 0.18
C GLU A 42 2.25 7.65 -0.86
N ASP A 43 1.02 8.14 -0.84
CA ASP A 43 -0.02 7.71 -1.78
C ASP A 43 0.30 8.15 -3.22
N TRP A 44 0.93 9.32 -3.40
CA TRP A 44 1.43 9.73 -4.72
C TRP A 44 2.45 8.75 -5.27
N LYS A 45 3.41 8.32 -4.44
CA LYS A 45 4.42 7.33 -4.85
C LYS A 45 3.79 5.98 -5.17
N ASP A 46 2.76 5.56 -4.44
CA ASP A 46 1.99 4.34 -4.73
C ASP A 46 1.30 4.37 -6.09
N ILE A 47 0.72 5.52 -6.44
CA ILE A 47 0.10 5.72 -7.74
C ILE A 47 1.16 5.63 -8.84
N GLN A 48 2.31 6.28 -8.68
CA GLN A 48 3.41 6.21 -9.65
C GLN A 48 3.94 4.78 -9.82
N GLU A 49 4.09 4.03 -8.73
CA GLU A 49 4.53 2.63 -8.74
C GLU A 49 3.52 1.75 -9.51
N THR A 50 2.23 1.92 -9.25
CA THR A 50 1.15 1.18 -9.92
C THR A 50 1.11 1.49 -11.42
N LEU A 51 1.26 2.76 -11.81
CA LEU A 51 1.31 3.18 -13.21
C LEU A 51 2.55 2.63 -13.92
N LEU A 52 3.70 2.54 -13.24
CA LEU A 52 4.92 1.95 -13.78
C LEU A 52 4.73 0.45 -14.06
N VAL A 53 4.10 -0.28 -13.15
CA VAL A 53 3.76 -1.70 -13.35
C VAL A 53 2.80 -1.87 -14.52
N ALA A 54 1.72 -1.10 -14.55
CA ALA A 54 0.70 -1.22 -15.59
C ALA A 54 1.26 -0.90 -16.98
N SER A 55 2.25 0.00 -17.06
CA SER A 55 2.89 0.38 -18.33
C SER A 55 3.96 -0.59 -18.80
N ASN A 56 4.52 -1.44 -17.93
CA ASN A 56 5.54 -2.42 -18.28
C ASN A 56 4.97 -3.85 -18.34
N LYS A 57 4.66 -4.31 -19.54
CA LYS A 57 4.10 -5.64 -19.78
C LYS A 57 4.95 -6.79 -19.23
N LYS A 58 6.28 -6.71 -19.31
CA LYS A 58 7.18 -7.75 -18.77
C LYS A 58 7.05 -7.84 -17.24
N LEU A 59 6.89 -6.69 -16.58
CA LEU A 59 6.72 -6.61 -15.14
C LEU A 59 5.33 -7.11 -14.72
N SER A 60 4.27 -6.72 -15.43
CA SER A 60 2.92 -7.21 -15.16
C SER A 60 2.76 -8.72 -15.41
N ASP A 61 3.40 -9.26 -16.45
CA ASP A 61 3.43 -10.70 -16.74
C ASP A 61 4.17 -11.49 -15.65
N SER A 62 5.30 -10.94 -15.15
CA SER A 62 6.00 -11.49 -13.97
C SER A 62 5.09 -11.49 -12.73
N LEU A 63 4.26 -10.45 -12.57
CA LEU A 63 3.30 -10.39 -11.47
C LEU A 63 2.22 -11.47 -11.61
N ILE A 64 1.66 -11.68 -12.80
CA ILE A 64 0.66 -12.74 -12.99
C ILE A 64 1.29 -14.12 -12.75
N LYS A 65 2.51 -14.36 -13.27
CA LYS A 65 3.23 -15.61 -13.10
C LYS A 65 3.50 -15.92 -11.62
N GLY A 66 4.08 -14.97 -10.87
CA GLY A 66 4.39 -15.16 -9.45
C GLY A 66 3.15 -15.34 -8.57
N SER A 67 1.97 -14.84 -8.97
CA SER A 67 0.71 -15.10 -8.25
C SER A 67 0.21 -16.54 -8.39
N SER A 68 0.64 -17.23 -9.45
CA SER A 68 0.28 -18.62 -9.75
C SER A 68 1.38 -19.61 -9.35
N THR A 69 2.53 -19.12 -8.86
CA THR A 69 3.66 -19.95 -8.43
C THR A 69 3.35 -20.61 -7.07
N PRO A 70 3.52 -21.94 -6.93
CA PRO A 70 3.38 -22.63 -5.65
C PRO A 70 4.37 -22.11 -4.60
N TYR A 71 3.98 -22.15 -3.32
CA TYR A 71 4.82 -21.70 -2.20
C TYR A 71 6.21 -22.37 -2.15
N SER A 72 6.30 -23.64 -2.57
CA SER A 72 7.54 -24.41 -2.62
C SER A 72 8.60 -23.86 -3.57
N GLU A 73 8.20 -22.97 -4.50
CA GLU A 73 9.06 -22.41 -5.54
C GLU A 73 9.34 -20.91 -5.32
N CYS A 74 8.88 -20.33 -4.20
CA CYS A 74 9.15 -18.94 -3.86
C CYS A 74 10.57 -18.75 -3.30
N SER A 75 11.28 -17.68 -3.71
CA SER A 75 12.57 -17.31 -3.14
C SER A 75 12.40 -16.80 -1.69
N THR A 76 13.39 -17.08 -0.83
CA THR A 76 13.41 -16.68 0.59
C THR A 76 14.40 -15.56 0.88
N GLU A 77 15.05 -14.99 -0.16
CA GLU A 77 16.07 -13.96 0.00
C GLU A 77 15.46 -12.59 0.35
N LEU A 78 15.21 -12.37 1.65
CA LEU A 78 15.36 -11.07 2.32
C LEU A 78 15.19 -11.25 3.83
N ASP A 79 16.23 -10.95 4.61
CA ASP A 79 16.25 -11.05 6.08
C ASP A 79 15.17 -10.18 6.76
N TYR A 80 14.76 -9.09 6.09
CA TYR A 80 13.67 -8.22 6.51
C TYR A 80 12.29 -8.89 6.38
N CYS A 81 12.10 -9.74 5.38
CA CYS A 81 10.84 -10.41 5.10
C CYS A 81 10.51 -11.45 6.16
N LEU A 82 11.52 -12.18 6.63
CA LEU A 82 11.39 -13.08 7.78
C LEU A 82 11.00 -12.33 9.05
N ARG A 83 11.55 -11.12 9.29
CA ARG A 83 11.16 -10.27 10.44
C ARG A 83 9.72 -9.77 10.32
N LEU A 84 9.28 -9.36 9.13
CA LEU A 84 7.90 -8.92 8.92
C LEU A 84 6.91 -10.08 9.12
N LEU A 85 7.22 -11.27 8.61
CA LEU A 85 6.41 -12.47 8.80
C LEU A 85 6.33 -12.86 10.28
N ALA A 86 7.44 -12.76 11.03
CA ALA A 86 7.44 -13.01 12.47
C ALA A 86 6.54 -12.02 13.24
N LEU A 87 6.53 -10.75 12.83
CA LEU A 87 5.70 -9.71 13.43
C LEU A 87 4.21 -9.94 13.14
N ILE A 88 3.88 -10.26 11.88
CA ILE A 88 2.51 -10.59 11.44
C ILE A 88 1.99 -11.86 12.12
N LYS A 89 2.87 -12.84 12.37
CA LYS A 89 2.53 -14.05 13.12
C LYS A 89 2.13 -13.76 14.58
N GLN A 90 2.72 -12.73 15.20
CA GLN A 90 2.34 -12.32 16.55
C GLN A 90 1.05 -11.50 16.55
N ASP A 91 1.01 -10.46 15.72
CA ASP A 91 -0.15 -9.58 15.57
C ASP A 91 -0.16 -8.98 14.15
N PRO A 92 -1.09 -9.41 13.29
CA PRO A 92 -1.18 -8.90 11.93
C PRO A 92 -1.54 -7.41 11.86
N LEU A 93 -2.23 -6.88 12.86
CA LEU A 93 -2.73 -5.51 12.89
C LEU A 93 -1.83 -4.58 13.72
N LYS A 94 -0.66 -5.05 14.14
CA LYS A 94 0.28 -4.21 14.88
C LYS A 94 0.71 -3.00 14.04
N SER A 95 0.99 -1.88 14.68
CA SER A 95 1.66 -0.73 14.08
C SER A 95 2.66 -0.17 15.09
N PRO A 96 3.92 0.15 14.70
CA PRO A 96 4.51 0.10 13.34
C PRO A 96 5.03 -1.29 12.90
N PRO A 97 5.34 -1.50 11.59
CA PRO A 97 5.01 -0.62 10.45
C PRO A 97 3.51 -0.53 10.17
N PRO A 98 3.07 0.56 9.51
CA PRO A 98 1.65 0.77 9.22
C PRO A 98 1.11 -0.29 8.26
N TYR A 99 -0.15 -0.67 8.46
CA TYR A 99 -0.88 -1.55 7.56
C TYR A 99 -2.07 -0.78 6.97
N LYS A 100 -2.49 -1.17 5.76
CA LYS A 100 -3.72 -0.67 5.12
C LYS A 100 -4.69 -1.82 4.90
N LYS A 101 -5.95 -1.60 5.22
CA LYS A 101 -7.03 -2.52 4.83
C LYS A 101 -7.21 -2.45 3.31
N GLY A 102 -7.25 -3.61 2.66
CA GLY A 102 -7.47 -3.72 1.23
C GLY A 102 -8.94 -3.53 0.85
N ALA A 103 -9.21 -3.44 -0.45
CA ALA A 103 -10.57 -3.27 -0.99
C ALA A 103 -11.47 -4.51 -0.79
N TYR A 104 -10.88 -5.69 -0.59
CA TYR A 104 -11.61 -6.94 -0.35
C TYR A 104 -11.62 -7.30 1.13
N VAL A 105 -12.72 -7.91 1.58
CA VAL A 105 -12.91 -8.33 2.98
C VAL A 105 -11.77 -9.27 3.39
N GLY A 106 -11.14 -8.98 4.54
CA GLY A 106 -10.05 -9.78 5.09
C GLY A 106 -8.67 -9.48 4.50
N MET A 107 -8.55 -8.69 3.43
CA MET A 107 -7.27 -8.33 2.85
C MET A 107 -6.62 -7.14 3.54
N TYR A 108 -5.30 -7.23 3.71
CA TYR A 108 -4.45 -6.20 4.28
C TYR A 108 -3.15 -6.09 3.50
N SER A 109 -2.54 -4.91 3.54
CA SER A 109 -1.20 -4.69 3.01
C SER A 109 -0.32 -4.03 4.07
N ARG A 110 0.97 -4.40 4.09
CA ARG A 110 1.96 -3.82 4.99
C ARG A 110 3.20 -3.48 4.22
N ARG A 111 3.68 -2.24 4.37
CA ARG A 111 4.88 -1.81 3.69
C ARG A 111 6.12 -2.27 4.46
N ILE A 112 7.01 -2.93 3.75
CA ILE A 112 8.31 -3.42 4.23
C ILE A 112 9.32 -2.27 4.13
N ASN A 113 9.36 -1.59 2.99
CA ASN A 113 10.13 -0.35 2.76
C ASN A 113 9.58 0.35 1.51
N PHE A 114 10.21 1.45 1.04
CA PHE A 114 9.75 2.20 -0.15
C PHE A 114 9.63 1.37 -1.43
N GLN A 115 10.24 0.20 -1.48
CA GLN A 115 10.30 -0.68 -2.63
C GLN A 115 9.51 -1.99 -2.40
N HIS A 116 9.03 -2.26 -1.18
CA HIS A 116 8.50 -3.57 -0.85
C HIS A 116 7.20 -3.51 -0.07
N ARG A 117 6.19 -4.28 -0.50
CA ARG A 117 4.89 -4.38 0.17
C ARG A 117 4.44 -5.84 0.26
N LEU A 118 4.04 -6.25 1.46
CA LEU A 118 3.42 -7.53 1.71
C LEU A 118 1.90 -7.39 1.64
N PHE A 119 1.24 -8.27 0.92
CA PHE A 119 -0.20 -8.44 0.91
C PHE A 119 -0.56 -9.75 1.59
N TYR A 120 -1.52 -9.71 2.49
CA TYR A 120 -1.95 -10.88 3.24
C TYR A 120 -3.44 -10.79 3.59
N GLU A 121 -4.04 -11.94 3.85
CA GLU A 121 -5.42 -12.09 4.29
C GLU A 121 -5.44 -12.59 5.73
N ILE A 122 -6.30 -11.99 6.57
CA ILE A 122 -6.56 -12.46 7.93
C ILE A 122 -7.86 -13.26 7.91
N ASP A 123 -7.76 -14.55 8.21
CA ASP A 123 -8.89 -15.41 8.47
C ASP A 123 -9.01 -15.60 9.99
N GLU A 124 -9.90 -14.79 10.58
CA GLU A 124 -10.11 -14.75 12.03
C GLU A 124 -10.75 -16.03 12.58
N GLN A 125 -11.54 -16.73 11.76
CA GLN A 125 -12.24 -17.96 12.14
C GLN A 125 -11.25 -19.09 12.34
N ASN A 126 -10.32 -19.26 11.39
CA ASN A 126 -9.32 -20.32 11.43
C ASN A 126 -7.98 -19.89 12.05
N LYS A 127 -7.90 -18.66 12.60
CA LYS A 127 -6.69 -18.07 13.20
C LYS A 127 -5.47 -18.22 12.31
N ARG A 128 -5.65 -17.97 11.01
CA ARG A 128 -4.61 -18.13 9.99
C ARG A 128 -4.41 -16.84 9.21
N ILE A 129 -3.17 -16.64 8.80
CA ILE A 129 -2.79 -15.54 7.93
C ILE A 129 -2.32 -16.14 6.62
N LYS A 130 -2.95 -15.76 5.53
CA LYS A 130 -2.56 -16.20 4.19
C LYS A 130 -1.75 -15.09 3.55
N VAL A 131 -0.44 -15.28 3.44
CA VAL A 131 0.40 -14.37 2.66
C VAL A 131 0.04 -14.57 1.19
N LEU A 132 -0.44 -13.50 0.57
CA LEU A 132 -0.84 -13.51 -0.84
C LEU A 132 0.38 -13.22 -1.71
N ARG A 133 1.18 -12.20 -1.34
CA ARG A 133 2.33 -11.77 -2.11
C ARG A 133 3.28 -10.86 -1.33
N MET A 134 4.54 -10.82 -1.76
CA MET A 134 5.50 -9.79 -1.41
C MET A 134 6.08 -9.15 -2.67
N TRP A 135 6.13 -7.82 -2.72
CA TRP A 135 6.69 -7.04 -3.83
C TRP A 135 8.08 -6.49 -3.45
N SER A 136 9.00 -6.38 -4.42
CA SER A 136 10.25 -5.61 -4.42
C SER A 136 10.29 -4.68 -5.66
N HIS A 137 10.85 -3.47 -5.54
CA HIS A 137 11.06 -2.56 -6.66
C HIS A 137 12.47 -1.97 -6.65
N TYR A 138 13.40 -2.62 -7.33
CA TYR A 138 14.22 -2.11 -8.44
C TYR A 138 14.98 -3.32 -8.98
N GLY A 139 14.59 -3.78 -10.17
CA GLY A 139 15.34 -4.69 -11.03
C GLY A 139 16.21 -5.75 -10.35
N ASP A 140 15.62 -6.86 -9.96
CA ASP A 140 16.37 -8.12 -9.98
C ASP A 140 16.42 -8.57 -11.46
N ASN A 141 17.61 -8.39 -12.04
CA ASN A 141 18.18 -9.39 -12.93
C ASN A 141 18.59 -10.60 -12.08
#